data_AF-A0A3D2SX91-F1
#
_entry.id   AF-A0A3D2SX91-F1
#
_cell.length_a   1.000
_cell.length_b   1.000
_cell.length_c   1.000
_cell.angle_alpha   90.00
_cell.angle_beta   90.00
_cell.angle_gamma   90.00
#
_symmetry.space_group_name_H-M   'P 1'
#
loop_
_entity.id
_entity.type
_entity.pdbx_description
1 polymer ?
#
loop_
_entity_poly.entity_id
_entity_poly.type
_entity_poly.pdbx_seq_one_letter_code
_entity_poly.pdbx_strand_id
1 'polypeptide(L)'
;DDNYGLDESFREEIAEIFPDTELTEIPADHPVFHVFFDFPEGLPKIHEHDGEPPQALGIFHGGRLVVFYSYESDLGDGWEDEDVHDDPPEIRERALRMGVNLFMFVLGQAT
;
A
#
# COMPACT_ATOMS: atom_id res chain seq x y z
N ASP A 1 -0.83 4.29 3.71
CA ASP A 1 0.51 4.85 3.62
C ASP A 1 0.85 5.40 4.96
N ASP A 2 1.99 4.97 5.46
CA ASP A 2 2.48 5.30 6.79
C ASP A 2 3.18 6.63 6.86
N ASN A 3 3.34 7.33 5.70
CA ASN A 3 4.02 8.61 5.49
C ASN A 3 4.77 9.06 6.75
N TYR A 4 6.08 8.91 6.69
CA TYR A 4 6.92 8.73 7.86
C TYR A 4 6.45 9.44 9.13
N GLY A 5 6.08 8.64 10.14
CA GLY A 5 5.61 9.12 11.44
C GLY A 5 4.10 9.00 11.67
N LEU A 6 3.31 8.51 10.72
CA LEU A 6 1.86 8.31 10.92
C LEU A 6 1.47 6.91 11.43
N ASP A 7 2.39 5.93 11.50
CA ASP A 7 2.04 4.53 11.85
C ASP A 7 1.35 4.40 13.22
N GLU A 8 1.88 5.01 14.27
CA GLU A 8 1.28 4.91 15.62
C GLU A 8 -0.16 5.44 15.64
N SER A 9 -0.37 6.66 15.12
CA SER A 9 -1.71 7.27 15.06
C SER A 9 -2.65 6.52 14.13
N PHE A 10 -2.17 6.03 12.99
CA PHE A 10 -3.01 5.23 12.08
C PHE A 10 -3.49 3.95 12.75
N ARG A 11 -2.61 3.24 13.46
CA ARG A 11 -2.95 1.99 14.16
C ARG A 11 -3.95 2.21 15.28
N GLU A 12 -3.82 3.29 16.04
CA GLU A 12 -4.80 3.67 17.07
C GLU A 12 -6.19 3.89 16.46
N GLU A 13 -6.29 4.77 15.47
CA GLU A 13 -7.56 5.15 14.84
C GLU A 13 -8.21 3.97 14.10
N ILE A 14 -7.44 3.15 13.38
CA ILE A 14 -8.02 2.04 12.62
C ILE A 14 -8.54 0.93 13.52
N ALA A 15 -7.96 0.75 14.71
CA ALA A 15 -8.45 -0.18 15.72
C ALA A 15 -9.76 0.30 16.35
N GLU A 16 -9.99 1.61 16.48
CA GLU A 16 -11.29 2.16 16.91
C GLU A 16 -12.38 1.99 15.85
N ILE A 17 -12.03 2.15 14.56
CA ILE A 17 -12.97 2.01 13.44
C ILE A 17 -13.35 0.54 13.19
N PHE A 18 -12.39 -0.38 13.31
CA PHE A 18 -12.55 -1.82 13.08
C PHE A 18 -12.16 -2.66 14.32
N PRO A 19 -12.89 -2.53 15.45
CA PRO A 19 -12.48 -3.13 16.73
C PRO A 19 -12.46 -4.67 16.73
N ASP A 20 -13.21 -5.29 15.82
CA ASP A 20 -13.32 -6.75 15.71
C ASP A 20 -12.49 -7.33 14.56
N THR A 21 -11.63 -6.53 13.91
CA THR A 21 -10.82 -6.98 12.77
C THR A 21 -9.36 -6.61 12.94
N GLU A 22 -8.49 -7.57 12.65
CA GLU A 22 -7.04 -7.36 12.70
C GLU A 22 -6.53 -6.75 11.40
N LEU A 23 -5.65 -5.76 11.52
CA LEU A 23 -4.83 -5.27 10.41
C LEU A 23 -3.72 -6.30 10.16
N THR A 24 -3.85 -7.08 9.10
CA THR A 24 -2.98 -8.23 8.82
C THR A 24 -2.22 -8.06 7.50
N GLU A 25 -1.12 -8.78 7.33
CA GLU A 25 -0.33 -8.71 6.10
C GLU A 25 -1.09 -9.28 4.90
N ILE A 26 -1.05 -8.58 3.78
CA ILE A 26 -1.65 -8.99 2.52
C ILE A 26 -0.64 -9.88 1.79
N PRO A 27 -0.98 -11.15 1.52
CA PRO A 27 -0.09 -12.06 0.80
C PRO A 27 0.27 -11.54 -0.60
N ALA A 28 1.51 -11.80 -1.05
CA ALA A 28 1.98 -11.36 -2.37
C ALA A 28 1.15 -11.92 -3.54
N ASP A 29 0.49 -13.07 -3.36
CA ASP A 29 -0.41 -13.67 -4.37
C ASP A 29 -1.83 -13.07 -4.36
N HIS A 30 -2.10 -12.11 -3.48
CA HIS A 30 -3.40 -11.44 -3.43
C HIS A 30 -3.67 -10.66 -4.74
N PRO A 31 -4.90 -10.69 -5.28
CA PRO A 31 -5.18 -10.12 -6.60
C PRO A 31 -4.89 -8.61 -6.73
N VAL A 32 -4.82 -7.86 -5.62
CA VAL A 32 -4.45 -6.44 -5.63
C VAL A 32 -3.07 -6.19 -6.26
N PHE A 33 -2.16 -7.16 -6.19
CA PHE A 33 -0.81 -7.07 -6.77
C PHE A 33 -0.75 -7.52 -8.23
N HIS A 34 -1.85 -8.04 -8.78
CA HIS A 34 -1.88 -8.75 -10.07
C HIS A 34 -3.03 -8.28 -10.98
N VAL A 35 -3.45 -7.02 -10.89
CA VAL A 35 -4.61 -6.50 -11.63
C VAL A 35 -4.27 -6.11 -13.06
N PHE A 36 -3.54 -5.01 -13.23
CA PHE A 36 -3.10 -4.52 -14.55
C PHE A 36 -1.59 -4.69 -14.70
N PHE A 37 -0.85 -4.35 -13.65
CA PHE A 37 0.57 -4.63 -13.50
C PHE A 37 0.78 -5.81 -12.54
N ASP A 38 1.92 -6.47 -12.69
CA ASP A 38 2.28 -7.66 -11.92
C ASP A 38 3.36 -7.32 -10.88
N PHE A 39 3.07 -7.58 -9.61
CA PHE A 39 3.98 -7.39 -8.48
C PHE A 39 4.13 -8.71 -7.70
N PRO A 40 4.93 -9.68 -8.20
CA PRO A 40 5.03 -11.02 -7.62
C PRO A 40 5.66 -11.06 -6.22
N GLU A 41 6.33 -9.99 -5.82
CA GLU A 41 6.91 -9.83 -4.47
C GLU A 41 6.02 -8.99 -3.55
N GLY A 42 4.82 -8.58 -4.00
CA GLY A 42 3.91 -7.74 -3.23
C GLY A 42 4.24 -6.24 -3.33
N LEU A 43 4.13 -5.52 -2.21
CA LEU A 43 4.31 -4.06 -2.17
C LEU A 43 5.75 -3.66 -2.53
N PRO A 44 5.97 -2.75 -3.50
CA PRO A 44 7.31 -2.28 -3.83
C PRO A 44 7.83 -1.27 -2.80
N LYS A 45 9.12 -1.35 -2.42
CA LYS A 45 9.81 -0.27 -1.68
C LYS A 45 10.02 0.93 -2.60
N ILE A 46 9.58 2.11 -2.20
CA ILE A 46 9.73 3.36 -2.97
C ILE A 46 10.78 4.25 -2.31
N HIS A 47 10.58 4.62 -1.05
CA HIS A 47 11.51 5.48 -0.31
C HIS A 47 12.04 4.79 0.97
N GLU A 48 13.18 5.26 1.49
CA GLU A 48 13.81 4.72 2.71
C GLU A 48 13.20 5.34 3.97
N HIS A 49 12.76 4.48 4.90
CA HIS A 49 12.28 4.84 6.25
C HIS A 49 13.27 4.29 7.29
N ASP A 50 12.89 3.31 8.11
CA ASP A 50 13.75 2.73 9.15
C ASP A 50 14.69 1.64 8.61
N GLY A 51 14.71 1.43 7.29
CA GLY A 51 15.51 0.40 6.62
C GLY A 51 14.89 -1.00 6.68
N GLU A 52 13.63 -1.10 7.11
CA GLU A 52 12.90 -2.36 7.18
C GLU A 52 12.23 -2.70 5.83
N PRO A 53 11.87 -3.97 5.60
CA PRO A 53 11.15 -4.37 4.39
C PRO A 53 9.76 -3.72 4.29
N PRO A 54 9.27 -3.40 3.07
CA PRO A 54 7.93 -2.86 2.88
C PRO A 54 6.87 -3.91 3.26
N GLN A 55 5.79 -3.48 3.90
CA GLN A 55 4.67 -4.34 4.25
C GLN A 55 3.36 -3.76 3.72
N ALA A 56 2.59 -4.58 3.00
CA ALA A 56 1.19 -4.27 2.74
C ALA A 56 0.34 -4.89 3.82
N LEU A 57 -0.32 -4.07 4.61
CA LEU A 57 -1.28 -4.49 5.61
C LEU A 57 -2.71 -4.20 5.13
N GLY A 58 -3.67 -4.99 5.57
CA GLY A 58 -5.05 -4.87 5.15
C GLY A 58 -6.06 -5.32 6.17
N ILE A 59 -7.26 -4.76 6.05
CA ILE A 59 -8.45 -5.20 6.79
C ILE A 59 -9.42 -5.80 5.77
N PHE A 60 -9.88 -7.01 6.08
CA PHE A 60 -10.83 -7.75 5.26
C PHE A 60 -12.21 -7.77 5.94
N HIS A 61 -13.24 -7.34 5.22
CA HIS A 61 -14.62 -7.37 5.67
C HIS A 61 -15.46 -8.22 4.69
N GLY A 62 -16.02 -9.33 5.16
CA GLY A 62 -16.79 -10.26 4.31
C GLY A 62 -15.95 -10.88 3.17
N GLY A 63 -14.65 -11.06 3.39
CA GLY A 63 -13.70 -11.55 2.38
C GLY A 63 -13.21 -10.49 1.39
N ARG A 64 -13.68 -9.25 1.51
CA ARG A 64 -13.24 -8.12 0.68
C ARG A 64 -12.19 -7.29 1.42
N LEU A 65 -11.09 -6.99 0.76
CA LEU A 65 -10.12 -5.99 1.23
C LEU A 65 -10.78 -4.60 1.23
N VAL A 66 -10.91 -3.99 2.40
CA VAL A 66 -11.56 -2.67 2.58
C VAL A 66 -10.60 -1.58 3.06
N VAL A 67 -9.45 -1.97 3.60
CA VAL A 67 -8.34 -1.07 3.93
C VAL A 67 -7.08 -1.66 3.33
N PHE A 68 -6.29 -0.84 2.65
CA PHE A 68 -4.93 -1.14 2.24
C PHE A 68 -4.00 -0.12 2.89
N TYR A 69 -3.01 -0.59 3.61
CA TYR A 69 -2.05 0.23 4.33
C TYR A 69 -0.65 -0.21 3.94
N SER A 70 0.02 0.62 3.13
CA SER A 70 1.46 0.53 2.91
C SER A 70 2.20 1.03 4.14
N TYR A 71 3.12 0.22 4.63
CA TYR A 71 4.06 0.51 5.71
C TYR A 71 5.48 0.28 5.20
N GLU A 72 6.43 1.12 5.60
CA GLU A 72 7.84 1.03 5.18
C GLU A 72 7.99 1.04 3.65
N SER A 73 7.12 1.74 2.93
CA SER A 73 7.12 1.75 1.45
C SER A 73 7.16 3.16 0.88
N ASP A 74 6.33 4.06 1.41
CA ASP A 74 6.02 5.39 0.89
C ASP A 74 5.58 5.41 -0.58
N LEU A 75 4.40 4.83 -0.86
CA LEU A 75 3.86 4.93 -2.23
C LEU A 75 3.61 6.39 -2.63
N GLY A 76 3.26 7.24 -1.66
CA GLY A 76 3.05 8.67 -1.79
C GLY A 76 4.23 9.38 -2.45
N ASP A 77 5.45 9.20 -1.95
CA ASP A 77 6.67 9.83 -2.47
C ASP A 77 6.86 9.58 -3.98
N GLY A 78 6.56 8.36 -4.44
CA GLY A 78 6.64 8.00 -5.85
C GLY A 78 5.51 8.58 -6.72
N TRP A 79 4.44 9.11 -6.11
CA TRP A 79 3.31 9.77 -6.80
C TRP A 79 3.45 11.29 -6.87
N GLU A 80 4.33 11.88 -6.08
CA GLU A 80 4.58 13.32 -6.07
C GLU A 80 5.37 13.80 -7.31
N ASP A 81 5.50 15.12 -7.43
CA ASP A 81 6.35 15.74 -8.45
C ASP A 81 7.82 15.31 -8.26
N GLU A 82 8.56 15.22 -9.36
CA GLU A 82 9.91 14.62 -9.36
C GLU A 82 10.92 15.34 -8.47
N ASP A 83 10.71 16.64 -8.22
CA ASP A 83 11.58 17.51 -7.46
C ASP A 83 11.34 17.48 -5.94
N VAL A 84 10.39 16.68 -5.45
CA VAL A 84 10.11 16.59 -4.00
C VAL A 84 11.01 15.55 -3.31
N HIS A 85 11.12 14.34 -3.85
CA HIS A 85 11.80 13.21 -3.20
C HIS A 85 13.06 12.68 -3.91
N ASP A 86 13.48 13.27 -5.05
CA ASP A 86 14.67 12.88 -5.83
C ASP A 86 14.76 11.35 -6.17
N ASP A 87 13.63 10.63 -6.09
CA ASP A 87 13.57 9.21 -6.38
C ASP A 87 13.82 8.93 -7.87
N PRO A 88 14.57 7.86 -8.22
CA PRO A 88 14.83 7.51 -9.61
C PRO A 88 13.53 7.32 -10.41
N PRO A 89 13.51 7.67 -11.71
CA PRO A 89 12.31 7.53 -12.55
C PRO A 89 11.70 6.13 -12.52
N GLU A 90 12.51 5.07 -12.46
CA GLU A 90 12.00 3.70 -12.39
C GLU A 90 11.31 3.36 -11.06
N ILE A 91 11.67 4.04 -9.96
CA ILE A 91 11.05 3.86 -8.64
C ILE A 91 9.69 4.56 -8.61
N ARG A 92 9.64 5.80 -9.10
CA ARG A 92 8.39 6.57 -9.29
C ARG A 92 7.41 5.83 -10.19
N GLU A 93 7.89 5.25 -11.30
CA GLU A 93 7.04 4.44 -12.17
C GLU A 93 6.46 3.20 -11.45
N ARG A 94 7.24 2.51 -10.60
CA ARG A 94 6.72 1.39 -9.79
C ARG A 94 5.62 1.84 -8.84
N ALA A 95 5.80 2.98 -8.16
CA ALA A 95 4.77 3.53 -7.29
C ALA A 95 3.48 3.83 -8.07
N LEU A 96 3.58 4.53 -9.20
CA LEU A 96 2.43 4.85 -10.06
C LEU A 96 1.71 3.59 -10.56
N ARG A 97 2.47 2.55 -10.96
CA ARG A 97 1.91 1.26 -11.37
C ARG A 97 1.16 0.56 -10.23
N MET A 98 1.70 0.60 -9.00
CA MET A 98 0.99 0.06 -7.83
C MET A 98 -0.28 0.86 -7.54
N GLY A 99 -0.23 2.19 -7.67
CA GLY A 99 -1.42 3.05 -7.58
C GLY A 99 -2.51 2.68 -8.59
N VAL A 100 -2.14 2.44 -9.86
CA VAL A 100 -3.06 1.93 -10.88
C VAL A 100 -3.69 0.61 -10.45
N ASN A 101 -2.90 -0.32 -9.92
CA ASN A 101 -3.44 -1.59 -9.41
C ASN A 101 -4.44 -1.37 -8.26
N LEU A 102 -4.16 -0.49 -7.29
CA LEU A 102 -5.09 -0.18 -6.20
C LEU A 102 -6.43 0.36 -6.72
N PHE A 103 -6.39 1.33 -7.64
CA PHE A 103 -7.61 1.89 -8.25
C PHE A 103 -8.36 0.85 -9.09
N MET A 104 -7.66 0.09 -9.92
CA MET A 104 -8.26 -0.93 -10.76
C MET A 104 -8.85 -2.07 -9.92
N PHE A 105 -8.21 -2.43 -8.81
CA PHE A 105 -8.71 -3.42 -7.87
C PHE A 105 -10.04 -2.95 -7.26
N VAL A 106 -10.08 -1.75 -6.68
CA VAL A 106 -11.30 -1.25 -6.00
C VAL A 106 -12.45 -0.99 -6.98
N LEU A 107 -12.17 -0.51 -8.19
CA LEU A 107 -13.17 -0.27 -9.23
C LEU A 107 -13.62 -1.56 -9.93
N GLY A 108 -12.72 -2.52 -10.11
CA GLY A 108 -12.98 -3.81 -10.74
C GLY A 108 -13.79 -4.77 -9.86
N GLN A 109 -13.90 -4.50 -8.56
CA GLN A 109 -14.73 -5.24 -7.60
C GLN A 109 -16.24 -4.97 -7.71
N ALA A 110 -16.72 -4.46 -8.85
CA ALA A 110 -18.16 -4.29 -9.07
C ALA A 110 -18.87 -5.65 -8.93
N THR A 111 -19.86 -5.67 -8.03
CA THR A 111 -20.72 -6.78 -7.57
C THR A 111 -21.23 -7.71 -8.65
#